data_AF-A0A7J8JFB5-F1
#
_entry.id   AF-A0A7J8JFB5-F1
#
_cell.length_a   1.000
_cell.length_b   1.000
_cell.length_c   1.000
_cell.angle_alpha   90.00
_cell.angle_beta   90.00
_cell.angle_gamma   90.00
#
_symmetry.space_group_name_H-M   'P 1'
#
loop_
_entity.id
_entity.type
_entity.pdbx_description
1 polymer ?
#
loop_
_entity_poly.entity_id
_entity_poly.type
_entity_poly.pdbx_seq_one_letter_code
_entity_poly.pdbx_strand_id
1 'polypeptide(L)'
;MAQRAFPNPYADYNKSLAEGYFDPAGRLTPEFSQRLNNKIRELLQQMERGLKSADPRDGTAYTGWTGIAVLYLHLHDVFGDPAYLQMAHGYVKQSLNCLSKRSITFLCGDAGPLAVAAVVYHKMHNEKQADDCITR
;
A
#
# COMPACT_ATOMS: atom_id res chain seq x y z
N MET A 1 16.39 -10.36 24.29
CA MET A 1 16.20 -9.57 23.07
C MET A 1 17.04 -10.07 21.88
N ALA A 2 18.33 -10.39 22.05
CA ALA A 2 19.20 -10.81 20.93
C ALA A 2 18.76 -12.08 20.14
N GLN A 3 17.97 -12.99 20.74
CA GLN A 3 17.55 -14.24 20.08
C GLN A 3 16.51 -14.07 18.95
N ARG A 4 15.88 -12.89 18.84
CA ARG A 4 14.84 -12.61 17.84
C ARG A 4 15.28 -11.56 16.82
N ALA A 5 16.58 -11.29 16.73
CA ALA A 5 17.16 -10.31 15.81
C ALA A 5 18.38 -10.88 15.09
N PHE A 6 18.58 -10.48 13.84
CA PHE A 6 19.85 -10.69 13.16
C PHE A 6 20.89 -9.69 13.69
N PRO A 7 22.17 -10.09 13.84
CA PRO A 7 23.25 -9.14 14.12
C PRO A 7 23.29 -8.07 13.02
N ASN A 8 23.24 -6.78 13.39
CA ASN A 8 23.26 -5.68 12.43
C ASN A 8 24.64 -5.63 11.75
N PRO A 9 24.74 -5.88 10.43
CA PRO A 9 26.03 -5.87 9.72
C PRO A 9 26.46 -4.45 9.31
N TYR A 10 25.59 -3.46 9.44
CA TYR A 10 25.84 -2.10 8.97
C TYR A 10 26.57 -1.29 10.04
N ALA A 11 27.60 -0.56 9.62
CA ALA A 11 28.25 0.42 10.47
C ALA A 11 27.27 1.54 10.85
N ASP A 12 27.53 2.18 11.99
CA ASP A 12 26.74 3.32 12.43
C ASP A 12 26.96 4.53 11.51
N TYR A 13 26.04 5.49 11.57
CA TYR A 13 26.02 6.66 10.72
C TYR A 13 27.32 7.48 10.79
N ASN A 14 27.81 7.89 9.62
CA ASN A 14 28.70 9.04 9.49
C ASN A 14 28.46 9.74 8.14
N LYS A 15 28.92 10.99 8.03
CA LYS A 15 28.66 11.83 6.84
C LYS A 15 29.15 11.19 5.54
N SER A 16 30.35 10.61 5.56
CA SER A 16 30.95 9.99 4.36
C SER A 16 30.16 8.77 3.88
N LEU A 17 29.65 7.94 4.79
CA LEU A 17 28.80 6.79 4.43
C LEU A 17 27.42 7.22 3.91
N ALA A 18 26.89 8.35 4.42
CA ALA A 18 25.56 8.84 4.06
C ALA A 18 25.48 9.43 2.65
N GLU A 19 26.59 9.97 2.13
CA GLU A 19 26.68 10.57 0.79
C GLU A 19 26.25 9.63 -0.33
N GLY A 20 26.40 8.31 -0.15
CA GLY A 20 25.91 7.31 -1.11
C GLY A 20 24.39 7.13 -1.15
N TYR A 21 23.66 7.64 -0.15
CA TYR A 21 22.23 7.41 0.04
C TYR A 21 21.39 8.68 -0.08
N PHE A 22 21.86 9.83 0.46
CA PHE A 22 21.14 11.09 0.39
C PHE A 22 22.06 12.31 0.42
N ASP A 23 21.57 13.42 -0.16
CA ASP A 23 22.24 14.72 -0.20
C ASP A 23 22.12 15.46 1.16
N PRO A 24 22.87 16.56 1.38
CA PRO A 24 22.76 17.35 2.62
C PRO A 24 21.37 17.96 2.89
N ALA A 25 20.47 17.98 1.89
CA ALA A 25 19.07 18.40 2.04
C ALA A 25 18.14 17.21 2.39
N GLY A 26 18.68 16.00 2.54
CA GLY A 26 17.94 14.78 2.88
C GLY A 26 17.24 14.12 1.69
N ARG A 27 17.53 14.51 0.45
CA ARG A 27 16.97 13.87 -0.74
C ARG A 27 17.79 12.65 -1.12
N LEU A 28 17.13 11.54 -1.40
CA LEU A 28 17.79 10.32 -1.82
C LEU A 28 18.60 10.53 -3.09
N THR A 29 19.76 9.88 -3.19
CA THR A 29 20.55 9.87 -4.42
C THR A 29 19.77 9.20 -5.55
N PRO A 30 19.95 9.63 -6.81
CA PRO A 30 19.31 8.98 -7.96
C PRO A 30 19.65 7.49 -8.04
N GLU A 31 20.89 7.11 -7.74
CA GLU A 31 21.37 5.73 -7.77
C GLU A 31 20.66 4.86 -6.74
N PHE A 32 20.51 5.35 -5.50
CA PHE A 32 19.81 4.61 -4.46
C PHE A 32 18.31 4.55 -4.74
N SER A 33 17.71 5.66 -5.18
CA SER A 33 16.31 5.72 -5.60
C SER A 33 16.00 4.73 -6.72
N GLN A 34 16.89 4.60 -7.71
CA GLN A 34 16.74 3.63 -8.80
C GLN A 34 16.76 2.19 -8.28
N ARG A 35 17.64 1.87 -7.31
CA ARG A 35 17.68 0.53 -6.68
C ARG A 35 16.38 0.21 -5.95
N LEU A 36 15.84 1.17 -5.19
CA LEU A 36 14.55 1.03 -4.52
C LEU A 36 13.43 0.80 -5.54
N ASN A 37 13.33 1.63 -6.56
CA ASN A 37 12.29 1.55 -7.59
C ASN A 37 12.34 0.23 -8.37
N ASN A 38 13.53 -0.27 -8.69
CA ASN A 38 13.70 -1.57 -9.33
C ASN A 38 13.17 -2.69 -8.43
N LYS A 39 13.49 -2.65 -7.12
CA LYS A 39 13.05 -3.69 -6.21
C LYS A 39 11.54 -3.63 -5.94
N ILE A 40 10.96 -2.42 -5.86
CA ILE A 40 9.52 -2.21 -5.75
C ILE A 40 8.81 -2.91 -6.92
N ARG A 41 9.22 -2.66 -8.17
CA ARG A 41 8.62 -3.28 -9.35
C ARG A 41 8.75 -4.80 -9.36
N GLU A 42 9.93 -5.31 -8.99
CA GLU A 42 10.17 -6.76 -8.90
C GLU A 42 9.24 -7.43 -7.87
N LEU A 43 9.12 -6.86 -6.68
CA LEU A 43 8.28 -7.40 -5.62
C LEU A 43 6.79 -7.25 -5.93
N LEU A 44 6.36 -6.17 -6.61
CA LEU A 44 4.98 -6.03 -7.06
C LEU A 44 4.56 -7.16 -8.01
N GLN A 45 5.45 -7.57 -8.94
CA GLN A 45 5.16 -8.71 -9.81
C GLN A 45 5.06 -10.05 -9.05
N GLN A 46 5.82 -10.21 -7.97
CA GLN A 46 5.72 -11.40 -7.12
C GLN A 46 4.44 -11.39 -6.29
N MET A 47 4.12 -10.25 -5.68
CA MET A 47 2.89 -10.02 -4.92
C MET A 47 1.65 -10.30 -5.78
N GLU A 48 1.54 -9.68 -6.96
CA GLU A 48 0.41 -9.86 -7.87
C GLU A 48 0.21 -11.32 -8.32
N ARG A 49 1.30 -12.08 -8.46
CA ARG A 49 1.19 -13.53 -8.72
C ARG A 49 0.69 -14.29 -7.50
N GLY A 50 1.19 -13.97 -6.31
CA GLY A 50 0.78 -14.61 -5.05
C GLY A 50 -0.66 -14.30 -4.65
N LEU A 51 -1.16 -13.10 -4.93
CA LEU A 51 -2.53 -12.69 -4.60
C LEU A 51 -3.59 -13.54 -5.30
N LYS A 52 -3.27 -14.20 -6.42
CA LYS A 52 -4.18 -15.11 -7.12
C LYS A 52 -4.62 -16.31 -6.27
N SER A 53 -3.87 -16.66 -5.22
CA SER A 53 -4.19 -17.75 -4.30
C SER A 53 -4.53 -17.28 -2.88
N ALA A 54 -4.68 -15.97 -2.64
CA ALA A 54 -5.08 -15.43 -1.34
C ALA A 54 -6.57 -15.71 -1.04
N ASP A 55 -6.97 -15.68 0.25
CA ASP A 55 -8.36 -15.93 0.65
C ASP A 55 -9.29 -14.89 0.01
N PRO A 56 -10.21 -15.29 -0.89
CA PRO A 56 -11.10 -14.36 -1.56
C PRO A 56 -12.08 -13.65 -0.60
N ARG A 57 -12.23 -14.12 0.64
CA ARG A 57 -13.17 -13.58 1.62
C ARG A 57 -12.54 -12.57 2.57
N ASP A 58 -11.22 -12.46 2.63
CA ASP A 58 -10.55 -11.50 3.51
C ASP A 58 -10.49 -10.12 2.84
N GLY A 59 -11.44 -9.26 3.21
CA GLY A 59 -11.45 -7.86 2.78
C GLY A 59 -10.74 -6.89 3.73
N THR A 60 -10.08 -7.35 4.79
CA THR A 60 -9.50 -6.46 5.81
C THR A 60 -8.33 -5.64 5.28
N ALA A 61 -7.98 -4.53 5.94
CA ALA A 61 -6.77 -3.79 5.59
C ALA A 61 -5.51 -4.44 6.16
N TYR A 62 -5.65 -5.23 7.23
CA TYR A 62 -4.54 -5.89 7.90
C TYR A 62 -3.94 -7.03 7.08
N THR A 63 -4.77 -7.88 6.48
CA THR A 63 -4.32 -9.08 5.73
C THR A 63 -5.02 -9.29 4.39
N GLY A 64 -6.00 -8.46 4.06
CA GLY A 64 -6.90 -8.68 2.92
C GLY A 64 -6.82 -7.63 1.81
N TRP A 65 -7.85 -7.65 0.97
CA TRP A 65 -7.93 -6.85 -0.26
C TRP A 65 -7.86 -5.34 -0.03
N THR A 66 -8.37 -4.84 1.10
CA THR A 66 -8.26 -3.41 1.43
C THR A 66 -6.81 -3.00 1.63
N GLY A 67 -5.96 -3.85 2.23
CA GLY A 67 -4.55 -3.55 2.45
C GLY A 67 -3.80 -3.40 1.13
N ILE A 68 -4.16 -4.23 0.15
CA ILE A 68 -3.62 -4.14 -1.21
C ILE A 68 -4.12 -2.87 -1.92
N ALA A 69 -5.39 -2.49 -1.75
CA ALA A 69 -5.92 -1.23 -2.26
C ALA A 69 -5.18 0.00 -1.69
N VAL A 70 -4.89 0.00 -0.38
CA VAL A 70 -4.10 1.06 0.28
C VAL A 70 -2.70 1.15 -0.33
N LEU A 71 -2.03 0.01 -0.55
CA LEU A 71 -0.73 -0.02 -1.20
C LEU A 71 -0.78 0.61 -2.60
N TYR A 72 -1.74 0.22 -3.43
CA TYR A 72 -1.84 0.75 -4.80
C TYR A 72 -2.24 2.22 -4.85
N LEU A 73 -3.08 2.69 -3.92
CA LEU A 73 -3.39 4.10 -3.77
C LEU A 73 -2.12 4.91 -3.41
N HIS A 74 -1.29 4.40 -2.49
CA HIS A 74 -0.02 5.03 -2.14
C HIS A 74 0.98 5.03 -3.30
N LEU A 75 1.07 3.92 -4.05
CA LEU A 75 1.91 3.84 -5.24
C LEU A 75 1.49 4.86 -6.31
N HIS A 76 0.18 5.07 -6.50
CA HIS A 76 -0.32 6.10 -7.38
C HIS A 76 0.14 7.50 -6.95
N ASP A 77 0.06 7.82 -5.66
CA ASP A 77 0.48 9.13 -5.15
C ASP A 77 2.00 9.36 -5.28
N VAL A 78 2.81 8.31 -5.10
CA VAL A 78 4.29 8.41 -5.19
C VAL A 78 4.80 8.42 -6.64
N PHE A 79 4.22 7.60 -7.51
CA PHE A 79 4.70 7.42 -8.89
C PHE A 79 3.90 8.17 -9.95
N GLY A 80 2.68 8.62 -9.63
CA GLY A 80 1.79 9.29 -10.58
C GLY A 80 1.22 8.40 -11.69
N ASP A 81 1.50 7.09 -11.68
CA ASP A 81 1.04 6.16 -12.71
C ASP A 81 -0.47 5.89 -12.52
N PRO A 82 -1.34 6.21 -13.51
CA PRO A 82 -2.78 5.96 -13.41
C PRO A 82 -3.14 4.48 -13.37
N ALA A 83 -2.26 3.58 -13.83
CA ALA A 83 -2.48 2.14 -13.73
C ALA A 83 -2.60 1.68 -12.27
N TYR A 84 -1.85 2.30 -11.36
CA TYR A 84 -1.95 2.00 -9.92
C TYR A 84 -3.31 2.39 -9.33
N LEU A 85 -3.89 3.52 -9.76
CA LEU A 85 -5.24 3.89 -9.33
C LEU A 85 -6.29 2.89 -9.83
N GLN A 86 -6.13 2.37 -11.06
CA GLN A 86 -7.01 1.32 -11.58
C GLN A 86 -6.88 0.01 -10.80
N MET A 87 -5.66 -0.37 -10.41
CA MET A 87 -5.43 -1.54 -9.55
C MET A 87 -6.09 -1.36 -8.17
N ALA A 88 -5.91 -0.19 -7.54
CA ALA A 88 -6.55 0.14 -6.27
C ALA A 88 -8.08 0.01 -6.35
N HIS A 89 -8.67 0.51 -7.44
CA HIS A 89 -10.11 0.37 -7.69
C HIS A 89 -10.57 -1.08 -7.83
N GLY A 90 -9.80 -1.93 -8.51
CA GLY A 90 -10.06 -3.36 -8.59
C GLY A 90 -10.12 -4.02 -7.20
N TYR A 91 -9.13 -3.74 -6.36
CA TYR A 91 -9.05 -4.29 -5.00
C TYR A 91 -10.11 -3.70 -4.05
N VAL A 92 -10.48 -2.43 -4.20
CA VAL A 92 -11.63 -1.83 -3.50
C VAL A 92 -12.91 -2.62 -3.82
N LYS A 93 -13.21 -2.86 -5.10
CA LYS A 93 -14.41 -3.60 -5.49
C LYS A 93 -14.43 -5.01 -4.90
N GLN A 94 -13.27 -5.66 -4.82
CA GLN A 94 -13.15 -6.97 -4.19
C GLN A 94 -13.39 -6.90 -2.68
N SER A 95 -12.80 -5.92 -1.99
CA SER A 95 -12.95 -5.75 -0.53
C SER A 95 -14.39 -5.43 -0.09
N LEU A 96 -15.14 -4.67 -0.89
CA LEU A 96 -16.53 -4.31 -0.58
C LEU A 96 -17.48 -5.52 -0.60
N ASN A 97 -17.10 -6.63 -1.24
CA ASN A 97 -17.86 -7.88 -1.19
C ASN A 97 -17.64 -8.66 0.13
N CYS A 98 -16.73 -8.21 0.99
CA CYS A 98 -16.34 -8.89 2.22
C CYS A 98 -16.88 -8.24 3.50
N LEU A 99 -17.75 -7.21 3.38
CA LEU A 99 -18.32 -6.51 4.52
C LEU A 99 -19.09 -7.47 5.43
N SER A 100 -18.80 -7.43 6.73
CA SER A 100 -19.29 -8.41 7.69
C SER A 100 -20.16 -7.82 8.79
N LYS A 101 -20.10 -6.51 9.00
CA LYS A 101 -20.72 -5.76 10.12
C LYS A 101 -20.29 -6.23 11.51
N ARG A 102 -19.15 -6.90 11.62
CA ARG A 102 -18.65 -7.46 12.90
C ARG A 102 -17.61 -6.60 13.60
N SER A 103 -16.95 -5.71 12.87
CA SER A 103 -15.91 -4.82 13.40
C SER A 103 -15.96 -3.47 12.70
N ILE A 104 -15.62 -2.41 13.43
CA ILE A 104 -15.71 -1.01 13.00
C ILE A 104 -14.35 -0.38 12.70
N THR A 105 -13.25 -1.12 12.84
CA THR A 105 -11.90 -0.56 12.72
C THR A 105 -11.42 -0.53 11.28
N PHE A 106 -10.51 0.39 10.95
CA PHE A 106 -9.87 0.43 9.64
C PHE A 106 -9.10 -0.87 9.31
N LEU A 107 -8.32 -1.39 10.26
CA LEU A 107 -7.45 -2.55 10.00
C LEU A 107 -8.23 -3.85 9.85
N CYS A 108 -9.21 -4.11 10.73
CA CYS A 108 -9.83 -5.43 10.85
C CYS A 108 -11.37 -5.40 10.70
N GLY A 109 -11.94 -4.30 10.23
CA GLY A 109 -13.39 -4.10 10.15
C GLY A 109 -13.83 -3.39 8.89
N ASP A 110 -15.13 -3.16 8.80
CA ASP A 110 -15.79 -2.63 7.60
C ASP A 110 -15.39 -1.18 7.30
N ALA A 111 -14.89 -0.44 8.30
CA ALA A 111 -14.38 0.92 8.09
C ALA A 111 -13.16 0.97 7.17
N GLY A 112 -12.36 -0.10 7.07
CA GLY A 112 -11.24 -0.19 6.13
C GLY A 112 -11.72 -0.14 4.68
N PRO A 113 -12.46 -1.16 4.22
CA PRO A 113 -13.03 -1.18 2.87
C PRO A 113 -13.80 0.10 2.52
N LEU A 114 -14.65 0.59 3.43
CA LEU A 114 -15.48 1.79 3.18
C LEU A 114 -14.65 3.06 3.05
N ALA A 115 -13.71 3.33 3.97
CA ALA A 115 -12.91 4.54 3.92
C ALA A 115 -11.97 4.56 2.69
N VAL A 116 -11.35 3.43 2.37
CA VAL A 116 -10.47 3.33 1.19
C VAL A 116 -11.28 3.44 -0.10
N ALA A 117 -12.46 2.82 -0.17
CA ALA A 117 -13.35 2.95 -1.30
C ALA A 117 -13.77 4.40 -1.55
N ALA A 118 -14.15 5.13 -0.50
CA ALA A 118 -14.55 6.54 -0.61
C ALA A 118 -13.47 7.39 -1.29
N VAL A 119 -12.22 7.27 -0.82
CA VAL A 119 -11.09 8.05 -1.38
C VAL A 119 -10.75 7.62 -2.81
N VAL A 120 -10.77 6.32 -3.09
CA VAL A 120 -10.50 5.82 -4.45
C VAL A 120 -11.58 6.29 -5.43
N TYR A 121 -12.87 6.20 -5.06
CA TYR A 121 -13.96 6.71 -5.90
C TYR A 121 -13.87 8.21 -6.12
N HIS A 122 -13.54 8.99 -5.09
CA HIS A 122 -13.31 10.42 -5.21
C HIS A 122 -12.17 10.75 -6.20
N LYS A 123 -11.01 10.07 -6.09
CA LYS A 123 -9.90 10.23 -7.04
C LYS A 123 -10.25 9.80 -8.47
N MET A 124 -11.25 8.96 -8.65
CA MET A 124 -11.80 8.57 -9.95
C MET A 124 -12.94 9.47 -10.44
N HIS A 125 -13.21 10.59 -9.75
CA HIS A 125 -14.31 11.51 -10.04
C HIS A 125 -15.68 10.85 -10.01
N ASN A 126 -15.86 9.88 -9.10
CA ASN A 126 -17.11 9.16 -8.91
C ASN A 126 -17.74 9.50 -7.54
N GLU A 127 -18.17 10.75 -7.40
CA GLU A 127 -18.64 11.32 -6.13
C GLU A 127 -19.84 10.55 -5.55
N LYS A 128 -20.74 10.06 -6.39
CA LYS A 128 -21.90 9.28 -5.93
C LYS A 128 -21.47 8.07 -5.11
N GLN A 129 -20.53 7.27 -5.61
CA GLN A 129 -20.04 6.10 -4.91
C GLN A 129 -19.15 6.47 -3.71
N ALA A 130 -18.47 7.62 -3.77
CA ALA A 130 -17.73 8.13 -2.62
C ALA A 130 -18.67 8.47 -1.46
N ASP A 131 -19.74 9.22 -1.72
CA ASP A 131 -20.77 9.60 -0.73
C ASP A 131 -21.51 8.37 -0.19
N ASP A 132 -21.81 7.38 -1.04
CA ASP A 132 -22.41 6.11 -0.63
C ASP A 132 -21.52 5.34 0.37
N CYS A 133 -20.19 5.48 0.26
CA CYS A 133 -19.25 4.86 1.21
C CYS A 133 -19.17 5.62 2.54
N ILE A 134 -19.32 6.95 2.51
CA ILE A 134 -19.28 7.81 3.71
C ILE A 134 -20.54 7.63 4.57
N THR A 135 -21.68 7.36 3.94
CA THR A 135 -22.99 7.29 4.61
C THR A 135 -23.34 5.91 5.20
N ARG A 136 -22.56 4.87 4.90
CA ARG A 136 -22.78 3.48 5.32
C ARG A 136 -22.23 3.16 6.71
#